data_AF-A0A7S1RJT8-F1
#
_entry.id   AF-A0A7S1RJT8-F1
#
_cell.length_a   1.000
_cell.length_b   1.000
_cell.length_c   1.000
_cell.angle_alpha   90.00
_cell.angle_beta   90.00
_cell.angle_gamma   90.00
#
_symmetry.space_group_name_H-M   'P 1'
#
loop_
_entity.id
_entity.type
_entity.pdbx_description
1 polymer ?
#
loop_
_entity_poly.entity_id
_entity_poly.type
_entity_poly.pdbx_seq_one_letter_code
_entity_poly.pdbx_strand_id
1 'polypeptide(L)'
;HFGSRHVCTRSLQAASSAPITMTEWWVSQKKHWCDICKVWHGGHIQQIMKHRGGRMHQEREELMLKGSREREKERQKDEKAVQKELRQIERAAELAMMASGDMPLTTVPAQGFGPQEPTSDRGAQKHEIEMTVEAAKRRRAEGAAGASQAVLAVATPAQVAAAVNAAAASSGIPWAAQVDPGSGHAYYYNRATQESRWQVPVELLDAAASLLAP
;
A
#
# COMPACT_ATOMS: atom_id res chain seq x y z
N HIS A 1 93.86 -21.46 -5.64
CA HIS A 1 93.25 -20.37 -4.87
C HIS A 1 91.74 -20.55 -4.92
N PHE A 2 91.13 -20.69 -3.73
CA PHE A 2 89.72 -20.52 -3.32
C PHE A 2 88.63 -20.71 -4.39
N GLY A 3 87.76 -21.72 -4.29
CA GLY A 3 86.69 -21.82 -3.28
C GLY A 3 85.39 -21.37 -3.96
N SER A 4 84.36 -22.19 -4.10
CA SER A 4 83.36 -22.33 -3.05
C SER A 4 82.33 -23.39 -3.45
N ARG A 5 82.25 -24.48 -2.68
CA ARG A 5 81.12 -25.41 -2.72
C ARG A 5 80.00 -24.80 -1.89
N HIS A 6 78.92 -24.38 -2.54
CA HIS A 6 77.72 -23.94 -1.80
C HIS A 6 76.96 -25.16 -1.28
N VAL A 7 77.19 -25.46 0.00
CA VAL A 7 76.36 -26.37 0.78
C VAL A 7 75.07 -25.62 1.10
N CYS A 8 73.97 -25.96 0.45
CA CYS A 8 72.67 -25.40 0.75
C CYS A 8 72.10 -26.16 1.96
N THR A 9 72.33 -25.62 3.16
CA THR A 9 71.70 -26.09 4.39
C THR A 9 70.21 -25.77 4.33
N ARG A 10 69.39 -26.78 4.00
CA ARG A 10 67.94 -26.72 4.09
C ARG A 10 67.55 -26.69 5.57
N SER A 11 67.49 -25.50 6.15
CA SER A 11 66.91 -25.29 7.49
C SER A 11 65.45 -25.71 7.47
N LEU A 12 65.15 -26.66 8.34
CA LEU A 12 63.84 -27.20 8.66
C LEU A 12 63.18 -26.32 9.74
N GLN A 13 61.89 -26.05 9.55
CA GLN A 13 60.91 -25.42 10.48
C GLN A 13 61.17 -23.94 10.87
N ALA A 14 60.17 -23.06 10.95
CA ALA A 14 58.74 -23.26 11.13
C ALA A 14 57.95 -22.22 10.31
N ALA A 15 57.12 -22.70 9.38
CA ALA A 15 56.01 -21.89 8.89
C ALA A 15 54.98 -21.81 10.02
N SER A 16 54.94 -20.68 10.73
CA SER A 16 53.79 -20.35 11.57
C SER A 16 52.62 -20.03 10.64
N SER A 17 51.92 -21.06 10.20
CA SER A 17 50.61 -20.94 9.57
C SER A 17 49.63 -20.46 10.62
N ALA A 18 49.54 -19.15 10.81
CA ALA A 18 48.41 -18.55 11.49
C ALA A 18 47.15 -18.90 10.67
N PRO A 19 46.13 -19.55 11.26
CA PRO A 19 44.89 -19.78 10.53
C PRO A 19 44.26 -18.41 10.28
N ILE A 20 44.18 -18.01 9.01
CA ILE A 20 43.28 -16.94 8.60
C ILE A 20 41.87 -17.46 8.90
N THR A 21 41.33 -17.13 10.06
CA THR A 21 39.89 -17.26 10.32
C THR A 21 39.20 -16.23 9.44
N MET A 22 39.02 -16.58 8.16
CA MET A 22 38.04 -15.95 7.28
C MET A 22 36.67 -16.31 7.86
N THR A 23 36.19 -15.50 8.79
CA THR A 23 34.77 -15.46 9.12
C THR A 23 34.03 -15.08 7.84
N GLU A 24 33.63 -16.10 7.09
CA GLU A 24 32.86 -15.99 5.87
C GLU A 24 31.50 -15.40 6.23
N TRP A 25 31.34 -14.13 5.89
CA TRP A 25 30.13 -13.38 6.20
C TRP A 25 29.09 -13.71 5.14
N TRP A 26 28.07 -14.49 5.51
CA TRP A 26 26.93 -14.76 4.65
C TRP A 26 26.07 -13.51 4.54
N VAL A 27 26.36 -12.65 3.55
CA VAL A 27 25.39 -11.63 3.13
C VAL A 27 24.30 -12.34 2.33
N SER A 28 23.08 -12.45 2.86
CA SER A 28 21.95 -12.85 2.02
C SER A 28 21.76 -11.80 0.92
N GLN A 29 21.92 -12.17 -0.36
CA GLN A 29 21.66 -11.26 -1.46
C GLN A 29 20.18 -10.83 -1.44
N LYS A 30 19.92 -9.53 -1.26
CA LYS A 30 18.57 -8.98 -1.18
C LYS A 30 17.86 -9.16 -2.51
N LYS A 31 16.78 -9.94 -2.54
CA LYS A 31 15.96 -10.13 -3.75
C LYS A 31 15.37 -8.79 -4.21
N HIS A 32 15.23 -8.59 -5.52
CA HIS A 32 14.69 -7.37 -6.11
C HIS A 32 13.24 -7.60 -6.55
N TRP A 33 12.32 -6.81 -6.02
CA TRP A 33 10.93 -6.77 -6.48
C TRP A 33 10.77 -5.86 -7.69
N CYS A 34 10.01 -6.30 -8.69
CA CYS A 34 9.71 -5.52 -9.89
C CYS A 34 8.22 -5.16 -9.94
N ASP A 35 7.89 -3.87 -9.90
CA ASP A 35 6.49 -3.39 -9.85
C ASP A 35 5.71 -3.60 -11.15
N ILE A 36 6.40 -3.56 -12.29
CA ILE A 36 5.78 -3.79 -13.60
C ILE A 36 5.44 -5.28 -13.75
N CYS A 37 6.41 -6.16 -13.50
CA CYS A 37 6.24 -7.60 -13.71
C CYS A 37 5.53 -8.29 -12.54
N LYS A 38 5.56 -7.70 -11.34
CA LYS A 38 5.08 -8.27 -10.08
C LYS A 38 5.74 -9.61 -9.74
N VAL A 39 7.05 -9.70 -9.96
CA VAL A 39 7.86 -10.90 -9.73
C VAL A 39 9.12 -10.52 -8.95
N TRP A 40 9.52 -11.41 -8.04
CA TRP A 40 10.79 -11.34 -7.32
C TRP A 40 11.94 -11.88 -8.17
N HIS A 41 12.97 -11.06 -8.39
CA HIS A 41 14.22 -11.42 -9.06
C HIS A 41 15.32 -11.61 -8.04
N GLY A 42 16.36 -12.35 -8.42
CA GLY A 42 17.56 -12.46 -7.60
C GLY A 42 18.24 -11.10 -7.40
N GLY A 43 18.96 -10.96 -6.29
CA GLY A 43 19.55 -9.69 -5.85
C GLY A 43 20.77 -9.21 -6.64
N HIS A 44 21.16 -9.93 -7.68
CA HIS A 44 22.31 -9.58 -8.50
C HIS A 44 21.93 -8.58 -9.59
N ILE A 45 22.69 -7.48 -9.70
CA ILE A 45 22.41 -6.38 -10.63
C ILE A 45 22.26 -6.85 -12.09
N GLN A 46 23.03 -7.86 -12.52
CA GLN A 46 22.93 -8.37 -13.89
C GLN A 46 21.62 -9.14 -14.15
N GLN A 47 21.07 -9.79 -13.12
CA GLN A 47 19.77 -10.47 -13.24
C GLN A 47 18.64 -9.44 -13.32
N ILE A 48 18.72 -8.37 -12.53
CA ILE A 48 17.77 -7.24 -12.57
C ILE A 48 17.82 -6.55 -13.93
N MET A 49 19.01 -6.30 -14.47
CA MET A 49 19.18 -5.65 -15.78
C MET A 49 18.63 -6.54 -16.91
N LYS A 50 18.92 -7.84 -16.90
CA LYS A 50 18.35 -8.80 -17.87
C LYS A 50 16.83 -8.93 -17.73
N HIS A 51 16.30 -8.86 -16.51
CA HIS A 51 14.86 -8.85 -16.30
C HIS A 51 14.21 -7.57 -16.88
N ARG A 52 14.78 -6.40 -16.59
CA ARG A 52 14.30 -5.10 -17.11
C ARG A 52 14.44 -5.01 -18.63
N GLY A 53 15.49 -5.60 -19.20
CA GLY A 53 15.68 -5.71 -20.65
C GLY A 53 14.88 -6.84 -21.30
N GLY A 54 14.10 -7.61 -20.55
CA GLY A 54 13.29 -8.70 -21.07
C GLY A 54 12.05 -8.19 -21.81
N ARG A 55 11.67 -8.86 -22.90
CA ARG A 55 10.50 -8.49 -23.72
C ARG A 55 9.21 -8.34 -22.91
N MET A 56 8.94 -9.26 -21.99
CA MET A 56 7.75 -9.21 -21.13
C MET A 56 7.71 -7.99 -20.21
N HIS A 57 8.87 -7.49 -19.78
CA HIS A 57 8.93 -6.28 -18.96
C HIS A 57 8.66 -5.06 -19.83
N GLN A 58 9.39 -4.93 -20.94
CA GLN A 58 9.25 -3.82 -21.87
C GLN A 58 7.84 -3.73 -22.48
N GLU A 59 7.27 -4.84 -22.93
CA GLU A 59 5.91 -4.87 -23.49
C GLU A 59 4.86 -4.44 -22.47
N ARG A 60 5.04 -4.83 -21.19
CA ARG A 60 4.14 -4.42 -20.12
C ARG A 60 4.33 -2.95 -19.72
N GLU A 61 5.57 -2.45 -19.72
CA GLU A 61 5.86 -1.02 -19.56
C GLU A 61 5.16 -0.20 -20.65
N GLU A 62 5.31 -0.60 -21.91
CA GLU A 62 4.66 0.06 -23.03
C GLU A 62 3.13 0.03 -22.93
N LEU A 63 2.55 -1.10 -22.53
CA LEU A 63 1.11 -1.23 -22.35
C LEU A 63 0.61 -0.29 -21.25
N MET A 64 1.35 -0.16 -20.14
CA MET A 64 1.00 0.77 -19.07
C MET A 64 1.06 2.23 -19.53
N LEU A 65 2.08 2.61 -20.31
CA LEU A 65 2.19 3.97 -20.87
C LEU A 65 1.09 4.26 -21.91
N LYS A 66 0.82 3.32 -22.82
CA LYS A 66 -0.25 3.44 -23.83
C LYS A 66 -1.62 3.53 -23.16
N GLY A 67 -1.88 2.67 -22.18
CA GLY A 67 -3.11 2.69 -21.39
C GLY A 67 -3.30 4.00 -20.60
N SER A 68 -2.22 4.59 -20.09
CA SER A 68 -2.29 5.91 -19.43
C SER A 68 -2.68 7.02 -20.40
N ARG A 69 -2.09 7.05 -21.61
CA ARG A 69 -2.41 8.04 -22.65
C ARG A 69 -3.83 7.88 -23.19
N GLU A 70 -4.30 6.65 -23.35
CA GLU A 70 -5.65 6.37 -23.83
C GLU A 70 -6.71 6.79 -22.82
N ARG A 71 -6.53 6.45 -21.54
CA ARG A 71 -7.40 6.93 -20.45
C ARG A 71 -7.47 8.45 -20.41
N GLU A 72 -6.34 9.14 -20.61
CA GLU A 72 -6.31 10.60 -20.64
C GLU A 72 -7.05 11.16 -21.87
N LYS A 73 -6.89 10.54 -23.05
CA LYS A 73 -7.63 10.92 -24.26
C LYS A 73 -9.14 10.72 -24.10
N GLU A 74 -9.55 9.64 -23.44
CA GLU A 74 -10.96 9.38 -23.11
C GLU A 74 -11.50 10.44 -22.16
N ARG A 75 -10.81 10.71 -21.04
CA ARG A 75 -11.16 11.78 -20.10
C ARG A 75 -11.29 13.14 -20.78
N GLN A 76 -10.39 13.48 -21.71
CA GLN A 76 -10.48 14.73 -22.48
C GLN A 76 -11.66 14.77 -23.46
N LYS A 77 -12.06 13.63 -24.03
CA LYS A 77 -13.27 13.58 -24.87
C LYS A 77 -14.52 13.79 -24.02
N ASP A 78 -14.57 13.15 -22.87
CA ASP A 78 -15.68 13.26 -21.92
C ASP A 78 -15.79 14.70 -21.39
N GLU A 79 -14.66 15.30 -20.99
CA GLU A 79 -14.62 16.70 -20.56
C GLU A 79 -15.06 17.66 -21.67
N LYS A 80 -14.65 17.43 -22.93
CA LYS A 80 -15.11 18.24 -24.07
C LYS A 80 -16.58 18.04 -24.38
N ALA A 81 -17.10 16.82 -24.22
CA ALA A 81 -18.53 16.54 -24.38
C ALA A 81 -19.32 17.28 -23.30
N VAL A 82 -18.92 17.14 -22.03
CA VAL A 82 -19.50 17.88 -20.90
C VAL A 82 -19.43 19.38 -21.15
N GLN A 83 -18.28 19.92 -21.53
CA GLN A 83 -18.12 21.35 -21.84
C GLN A 83 -19.00 21.82 -23.02
N LYS A 84 -19.26 20.96 -24.01
CA LYS A 84 -20.16 21.28 -25.12
C LYS A 84 -21.61 21.37 -24.64
N GLU A 85 -22.05 20.44 -23.80
CA GLU A 85 -23.38 20.46 -23.19
C GLU A 85 -23.57 21.69 -22.30
N LEU A 86 -22.58 22.02 -21.46
CA LEU A 86 -22.62 23.24 -20.64
C LEU A 86 -22.75 24.49 -21.52
N ARG A 87 -21.95 24.62 -22.58
CA ARG A 87 -22.04 25.76 -23.51
C ARG A 87 -23.39 25.86 -24.21
N GLN A 88 -24.01 24.72 -24.51
CA GLN A 88 -25.34 24.71 -25.11
C GLN A 88 -26.39 25.21 -24.12
N ILE A 89 -26.30 24.83 -22.86
CA ILE A 89 -27.16 25.33 -21.78
C ILE A 89 -26.95 26.83 -21.58
N GLU A 90 -25.70 27.30 -21.49
CA GLU A 90 -25.38 28.72 -21.35
C GLU A 90 -25.94 29.55 -22.50
N ARG A 91 -25.77 29.09 -23.76
CA ARG A 91 -26.33 29.77 -24.93
C ARG A 91 -27.86 29.75 -24.93
N ALA A 92 -28.48 28.63 -24.58
CA ALA A 92 -29.94 28.54 -24.52
C ALA A 92 -30.51 29.44 -23.42
N ALA A 93 -29.83 29.52 -22.27
CA ALA A 93 -30.17 30.44 -21.19
C ALA A 93 -30.02 31.89 -21.66
N GLU A 94 -28.92 32.25 -22.31
CA GLU A 94 -28.71 33.59 -22.86
C GLU A 94 -29.81 33.97 -23.87
N LEU A 95 -30.14 33.07 -24.80
CA LEU A 95 -31.23 33.29 -25.76
C LEU A 95 -32.59 33.46 -25.07
N ALA A 96 -32.88 32.68 -24.03
CA ALA A 96 -34.12 32.82 -23.26
C ALA A 96 -34.17 34.15 -22.49
N MET A 97 -33.05 34.57 -21.90
CA MET A 97 -32.94 35.87 -21.24
C MET A 97 -33.15 37.02 -22.23
N MET A 98 -32.52 36.96 -23.41
CA MET A 98 -32.68 37.97 -24.47
C MET A 98 -34.10 38.01 -25.04
N ALA A 99 -34.75 36.84 -25.21
CA ALA A 99 -36.12 36.75 -25.71
C ALA A 99 -37.15 37.25 -24.68
N SER A 100 -36.87 37.09 -23.38
CA SER A 100 -37.77 37.56 -22.32
C SER A 100 -37.76 39.08 -22.12
N GLY A 101 -36.79 39.81 -22.68
CA GLY A 101 -36.77 41.28 -22.65
C GLY A 101 -36.66 41.91 -21.24
N ASP A 102 -36.58 41.10 -20.18
CA ASP A 102 -36.52 41.54 -18.79
C ASP A 102 -35.07 41.49 -18.27
N MET A 103 -34.47 42.67 -18.07
CA MET A 103 -33.22 42.84 -17.33
C MET A 103 -33.43 42.60 -15.83
N PRO A 104 -32.52 41.93 -15.09
CA PRO A 104 -32.68 41.81 -13.66
C PRO A 104 -32.10 43.04 -12.96
N LEU A 105 -32.93 44.06 -12.81
CA LEU A 105 -32.95 44.79 -11.56
C LEU A 105 -34.40 44.81 -11.09
N THR A 106 -34.88 43.74 -10.45
CA THR A 106 -36.09 43.83 -9.62
C THR A 106 -36.25 42.61 -8.72
N THR A 107 -36.41 42.94 -7.44
CA THR A 107 -37.10 42.16 -6.42
C THR A 107 -38.24 41.33 -7.01
N VAL A 108 -38.23 40.03 -6.74
CA VAL A 108 -39.36 39.13 -7.04
C VAL A 108 -40.62 39.69 -6.37
N PRO A 109 -41.66 40.13 -7.11
CA PRO A 109 -42.94 40.41 -6.51
C PRO A 109 -43.64 39.08 -6.24
N ALA A 110 -44.06 38.89 -4.98
CA ALA A 110 -44.80 37.73 -4.51
C ALA A 110 -46.24 37.72 -5.03
N GLN A 111 -46.45 37.63 -6.35
CA GLN A 111 -47.77 37.42 -6.94
C GLN A 111 -47.76 36.14 -7.78
N GLY A 112 -48.58 35.19 -7.32
CA GLY A 112 -48.56 33.81 -7.74
C GLY A 112 -48.89 33.63 -9.22
N PHE A 113 -47.87 33.20 -9.97
CA PHE A 113 -48.03 32.34 -11.12
C PHE A 113 -47.37 31.01 -10.74
N GLY A 114 -48.20 30.00 -10.50
CA GLY A 114 -47.73 28.67 -10.13
C GLY A 114 -46.87 28.08 -11.26
N PRO A 115 -45.85 27.26 -10.93
CA PRO A 115 -45.09 26.53 -11.95
C PRO A 115 -46.06 25.73 -12.82
N GLN A 116 -46.06 25.99 -14.13
CA GLN A 116 -46.63 25.05 -15.09
C GLN A 116 -45.69 23.85 -15.07
N GLU A 117 -45.97 22.86 -14.23
CA GLU A 117 -45.20 21.62 -14.22
C GLU A 117 -45.36 20.96 -15.60
N PRO A 118 -44.27 20.54 -16.27
CA PRO A 118 -44.42 19.70 -17.45
C PRO A 118 -45.24 18.51 -17.01
N THR A 119 -46.38 18.28 -17.68
CA THR A 119 -47.31 17.18 -17.41
C THR A 119 -46.68 15.85 -17.86
N SER A 120 -45.52 15.53 -17.30
CA SER A 120 -44.92 14.21 -17.27
C SER A 120 -45.13 13.74 -15.85
N ASP A 121 -45.79 12.60 -15.69
CA ASP A 121 -46.20 12.03 -14.42
C ASP A 121 -45.03 12.04 -13.41
N ARG A 122 -45.04 13.03 -12.51
CA ARG A 122 -43.96 13.27 -11.55
C ARG A 122 -43.80 12.07 -10.60
N GLY A 123 -44.86 11.27 -10.43
CA GLY A 123 -44.85 10.00 -9.73
C GLY A 123 -44.07 8.92 -10.48
N ALA A 124 -44.29 8.78 -11.78
CA ALA A 124 -43.56 7.85 -12.64
C ALA A 124 -42.07 8.20 -12.71
N GLN A 125 -41.75 9.49 -12.84
CA GLN A 125 -40.36 9.95 -12.89
C GLN A 125 -39.65 9.77 -11.53
N LYS A 126 -40.34 10.01 -10.41
CA LYS A 126 -39.82 9.69 -9.08
C LYS A 126 -39.58 8.19 -8.91
N HIS A 127 -40.50 7.34 -9.35
CA HIS A 127 -40.38 5.89 -9.29
C HIS A 127 -39.22 5.38 -10.15
N GLU A 128 -38.99 5.98 -11.32
CA GLU A 128 -37.84 5.67 -12.18
C GLU A 128 -36.49 6.06 -11.53
N ILE A 129 -36.42 7.24 -10.92
CA ILE A 129 -35.24 7.68 -10.15
C ILE A 129 -35.03 6.76 -8.93
N GLU A 130 -36.09 6.35 -8.25
CA GLU A 130 -36.01 5.47 -7.09
C GLU A 130 -35.53 4.06 -7.49
N MET A 131 -36.02 3.53 -8.61
CA MET A 131 -35.57 2.25 -9.18
C MET A 131 -34.09 2.26 -9.60
N THR A 132 -33.60 3.37 -10.18
CA THR A 132 -32.18 3.50 -10.56
C THR A 132 -31.24 3.65 -9.36
N VAL A 133 -31.66 4.39 -8.32
CA VAL A 133 -30.91 4.50 -7.05
C VAL A 133 -30.84 3.16 -6.33
N GLU A 134 -31.94 2.40 -6.28
CA GLU A 134 -31.99 1.10 -5.63
C GLU A 134 -31.14 0.05 -6.39
N ALA A 135 -31.16 0.08 -7.72
CA ALA A 135 -30.26 -0.72 -8.54
C ALA A 135 -28.77 -0.35 -8.32
N ALA A 136 -28.45 0.94 -8.13
CA ALA A 136 -27.09 1.38 -7.82
C ALA A 136 -26.63 0.93 -6.41
N LYS A 137 -27.52 0.94 -5.41
CA LYS A 137 -27.24 0.38 -4.09
C LYS A 137 -26.95 -1.11 -4.14
N ARG A 138 -27.70 -1.89 -4.93
CA ARG A 138 -27.46 -3.33 -5.12
C ARG A 138 -26.09 -3.60 -5.77
N ARG A 139 -25.74 -2.88 -6.85
CA ARG A 139 -24.40 -2.99 -7.47
C ARG A 139 -23.27 -2.61 -6.51
N ARG A 140 -23.49 -1.64 -5.63
CA ARG A 140 -22.52 -1.25 -4.59
C ARG A 140 -22.41 -2.28 -3.47
N ALA A 141 -23.51 -2.93 -3.07
CA ALA A 141 -23.51 -4.00 -2.08
C ALA A 141 -22.83 -5.27 -2.62
N GLU A 142 -23.08 -5.62 -3.90
CA GLU A 142 -22.43 -6.73 -4.59
C GLU A 142 -20.94 -6.45 -4.84
N GLY A 143 -20.56 -5.21 -5.16
CA GLY A 143 -19.16 -4.77 -5.22
C GLY A 143 -18.47 -4.70 -3.85
N ALA A 144 -19.21 -4.50 -2.77
CA ALA A 144 -18.68 -4.50 -1.39
C ALA A 144 -18.43 -5.91 -0.84
N ALA A 145 -19.08 -6.94 -1.38
CA ALA A 145 -18.77 -8.34 -1.08
C ALA A 145 -17.37 -8.76 -1.59
N GLY A 146 -16.81 -8.06 -2.58
CA GLY A 146 -15.42 -8.22 -3.03
C GLY A 146 -14.38 -7.37 -2.28
N ALA A 147 -14.81 -6.45 -1.40
CA ALA A 147 -13.94 -5.50 -0.69
C ALA A 147 -13.97 -5.67 0.85
N SER A 148 -14.58 -6.73 1.38
CA SER A 148 -14.59 -7.04 2.82
C SER A 148 -13.37 -7.83 3.32
N GLN A 149 -12.28 -7.90 2.54
CA GLN A 149 -10.97 -8.35 3.02
C GLN A 149 -9.94 -7.22 2.99
N ALA A 150 -10.27 -6.06 3.57
CA ALA A 150 -9.26 -5.01 3.78
C ALA A 150 -9.65 -4.06 4.92
N VAL A 151 -9.85 -4.59 6.12
CA VAL A 151 -9.48 -3.91 7.38
C VAL A 151 -9.32 -4.97 8.47
N LEU A 152 -8.28 -5.79 8.34
CA LEU A 152 -7.59 -6.27 9.54
C LEU A 152 -6.96 -5.02 10.14
N ALA A 153 -7.55 -4.49 11.22
CA ALA A 153 -6.89 -3.49 12.04
C ALA A 153 -5.56 -4.10 12.51
N VAL A 154 -4.46 -3.71 11.86
CA VAL A 154 -3.12 -4.07 12.31
C VAL A 154 -2.97 -3.43 13.69
N ALA A 155 -3.04 -4.24 14.73
CA ALA A 155 -2.78 -3.81 16.09
C ALA A 155 -1.43 -3.08 16.11
N THR A 156 -1.42 -1.85 16.62
CA THR A 156 -0.19 -1.07 16.73
C THR A 156 0.81 -1.81 17.64
N PRO A 157 2.13 -1.68 17.41
CA PRO A 157 3.14 -2.34 18.24
C PRO A 157 3.01 -2.00 19.74
N ALA A 158 2.46 -0.83 20.06
CA ALA A 158 2.12 -0.42 21.42
C ALA A 158 0.96 -1.24 22.04
N GLN A 159 -0.07 -1.57 21.26
CA GLN A 159 -1.19 -2.41 21.71
C GLN A 159 -0.73 -3.85 21.94
N VAL A 160 0.16 -4.38 21.08
CA VAL A 160 0.76 -5.70 21.25
C VAL A 160 1.62 -5.74 22.52
N ALA A 161 2.46 -4.74 22.75
CA ALA A 161 3.28 -4.66 23.96
C ALA A 161 2.44 -4.57 25.25
N ALA A 162 1.34 -3.80 25.23
CA ALA A 162 0.44 -3.69 26.37
C ALA A 162 -0.26 -5.02 26.69
N ALA A 163 -0.74 -5.75 25.67
CA ALA A 163 -1.37 -7.06 25.86
C ALA A 163 -0.40 -8.11 26.43
N VAL A 164 0.85 -8.12 25.93
CA VAL A 164 1.91 -9.01 26.45
C VAL A 164 2.23 -8.67 27.90
N ASN A 165 2.32 -7.40 28.28
CA ASN A 165 2.55 -7.00 29.66
C ASN A 165 1.41 -7.42 30.61
N ALA A 166 0.17 -7.34 30.14
CA ALA A 166 -0.99 -7.82 30.89
C ALA A 166 -0.97 -9.34 31.08
N ALA A 167 -0.62 -10.10 30.04
CA ALA A 167 -0.46 -11.56 30.11
C ALA A 167 0.69 -11.96 31.05
N ALA A 168 1.84 -11.29 30.94
CA ALA A 168 2.99 -11.55 31.81
C ALA A 168 2.67 -11.28 33.29
N ALA A 169 1.97 -10.18 33.59
CA ALA A 169 1.54 -9.85 34.94
C ALA A 169 0.54 -10.88 35.51
N SER A 170 -0.36 -11.39 34.66
CA SER A 170 -1.37 -12.39 35.04
C SER A 170 -0.76 -13.77 35.32
N SER A 171 0.30 -14.13 34.58
CA SER A 171 0.98 -15.43 34.70
C SER A 171 2.24 -15.39 35.59
N GLY A 172 2.57 -14.25 36.19
CA GLY A 172 3.75 -14.11 37.06
C GLY A 172 5.10 -14.19 36.31
N ILE A 173 5.09 -13.94 35.00
CA ILE A 173 6.25 -14.06 34.13
C ILE A 173 7.09 -12.78 34.24
N PRO A 174 8.43 -12.85 34.45
CA PRO A 174 9.27 -11.67 34.69
C PRO A 174 9.60 -10.87 33.42
N TRP A 175 8.94 -11.15 32.29
CA TRP A 175 9.18 -10.49 31.00
C TRP A 175 8.24 -9.30 30.79
N ALA A 176 8.78 -8.19 30.31
CA ALA A 176 8.03 -6.99 29.93
C ALA A 176 8.31 -6.63 28.46
N ALA A 177 7.26 -6.38 27.69
CA ALA A 177 7.36 -5.81 26.35
C ALA A 177 7.41 -4.28 26.41
N GLN A 178 8.32 -3.69 25.66
CA GLN A 178 8.46 -2.24 25.47
C GLN A 178 8.65 -1.95 23.99
N VAL A 179 8.25 -0.76 23.55
CA VAL A 179 8.46 -0.31 22.17
C VAL A 179 9.62 0.66 22.18
N ASP A 180 10.63 0.39 21.36
CA ASP A 180 11.75 1.32 21.19
C ASP A 180 11.30 2.55 20.38
N PRO A 181 11.45 3.79 20.90
CA PRO A 181 11.03 5.00 20.20
C PRO A 181 11.75 5.28 18.88
N GLY A 182 12.97 4.75 18.70
CA GLY A 182 13.77 4.97 17.49
C GLY A 182 13.42 4.02 16.34
N SER A 183 13.14 2.76 16.65
CA SER A 183 12.87 1.72 15.66
C SER A 183 11.39 1.35 15.51
N GLY A 184 10.54 1.72 16.48
CA GLY A 184 9.12 1.36 16.50
C GLY A 184 8.85 -0.14 16.66
N HIS A 185 9.88 -0.93 16.97
CA HIS A 185 9.78 -2.36 17.19
C HIS A 185 9.57 -2.68 18.68
N ALA A 186 8.74 -3.68 18.96
CA ALA A 186 8.57 -4.20 20.30
C ALA A 186 9.76 -5.09 20.66
N TYR A 187 10.42 -4.80 21.78
CA TYR A 187 11.45 -5.65 22.39
C TYR A 187 10.97 -6.16 23.75
N TYR A 188 11.47 -7.32 24.15
CA TYR A 188 11.12 -7.98 25.40
C TYR A 188 12.32 -7.92 26.35
N TYR A 189 12.09 -7.43 27.56
CA TYR A 189 13.11 -7.32 28.60
C TYR A 189 12.70 -8.13 29.83
N ASN A 190 13.59 -8.98 30.31
CA ASN A 190 13.40 -9.76 31.53
C ASN A 190 13.86 -8.94 32.74
N ARG A 191 12.93 -8.64 33.65
CA ARG A 191 13.19 -7.87 34.87
C ARG A 191 13.96 -8.67 35.93
N ALA A 192 13.96 -10.00 35.86
CA ALA A 192 14.68 -10.87 36.79
C ALA A 192 16.14 -11.09 36.37
N THR A 193 16.38 -11.33 35.08
CA THR A 193 17.74 -11.64 34.55
C THR A 193 18.44 -10.42 33.94
N GLN A 194 17.74 -9.30 33.77
CA GLN A 194 18.20 -8.10 33.04
C GLN A 194 18.55 -8.35 31.56
N GLU A 195 18.06 -9.44 30.98
CA GLU A 195 18.28 -9.79 29.58
C GLU A 195 17.27 -9.09 28.66
N SER A 196 17.72 -8.69 27.47
CA SER A 196 16.86 -8.13 26.43
C SER A 196 16.87 -9.01 25.18
N ARG A 197 15.70 -9.19 24.57
CA ARG A 197 15.52 -10.04 23.38
C ARG A 197 14.48 -9.44 22.44
N TRP A 198 14.74 -9.57 21.14
CA TRP A 198 13.85 -9.09 20.06
C TRP A 198 12.78 -10.12 19.64
N GLN A 199 12.97 -11.38 19.98
CA GLN A 199 12.02 -12.47 19.78
C GLN A 199 11.12 -12.63 21.00
N VAL A 200 9.85 -12.98 20.76
CA VAL A 200 8.87 -13.24 21.84
C VAL A 200 9.37 -14.40 22.71
N PRO A 201 9.48 -14.23 24.03
CA PRO A 201 9.85 -15.31 24.94
C PRO A 201 8.91 -16.50 24.87
N VAL A 202 9.47 -17.72 24.92
CA VAL A 202 8.70 -18.97 24.95
C VAL A 202 7.74 -18.99 26.14
N GLU A 203 8.16 -18.49 27.31
CA GLU A 203 7.30 -18.39 28.49
C GLU A 203 6.04 -17.54 28.23
N LEU A 204 6.17 -16.49 27.42
CA LEU A 204 5.06 -15.64 27.01
C LEU A 204 4.18 -16.32 25.95
N LEU A 205 4.77 -17.13 25.07
CA LEU A 205 4.03 -17.95 24.11
C LEU A 205 3.24 -19.05 24.83
N ASP A 206 3.83 -19.68 25.84
CA ASP A 206 3.19 -20.74 26.64
C ASP A 206 2.08 -20.18 27.54
N ALA A 207 2.26 -18.97 28.10
CA ALA A 207 1.19 -18.28 28.81
C ALA A 207 0.06 -17.81 27.89
N ALA A 208 0.40 -17.27 26.72
CA ALA A 208 -0.61 -16.90 25.72
C ALA A 208 -1.37 -18.14 25.21
N ALA A 209 -0.69 -19.26 25.02
CA ALA A 209 -1.30 -20.54 24.65
C ALA A 209 -2.19 -21.10 25.76
N SER A 210 -1.76 -20.99 27.03
CA SER A 210 -2.57 -21.42 28.19
C SER A 210 -3.81 -20.56 28.40
N LEU A 211 -3.79 -19.28 27.99
CA LEU A 211 -4.95 -18.39 28.02
C LEU A 211 -5.90 -18.58 26.81
N LEU A 212 -5.44 -19.24 25.74
CA LEU A 212 -6.24 -19.55 24.54
C LEU A 212 -6.76 -20.99 24.49
N ALA A 213 -6.37 -21.83 25.46
CA ALA A 213 -6.95 -23.16 25.61
C ALA A 213 -8.33 -23.05 26.30
N PRO A 214 -9.38 -23.68 25.75
CA PRO A 214 -10.74 -23.61 26.29
C PRO A 214 -10.91 -24.28 27.66
#